data_AF-A0A1F6C3X6-F1
#
_entry.id   AF-A0A1F6C3X6-F1
#
_cell.length_a   1.000
_cell.length_b   1.000
_cell.length_c   1.000
_cell.angle_alpha   90.00
_cell.angle_beta   90.00
_cell.angle_gamma   90.00
#
_symmetry.space_group_name_H-M   'P 1'
#
loop_
_entity.id
_entity.type
_entity.pdbx_description
1 polymer ?
#
loop_
_entity_poly.entity_id
_entity_poly.type
_entity_poly.pdbx_seq_one_letter_code
_entity_poly.pdbx_strand_id
1 'polypeptide(L)'
;MDSLFPEWFFLSFFITGVVRVVIALVFLYDAKKLLRLSGTEKILGIKAGAIGLALGVGVATQGIAIIGILYALYVAYKKIQASVFANKITAFLAIAILLLLAVGGAGGWAFDRPY
;
A
#
# COMPACT_ATOMS: atom_id res chain seq x y z
N MET A 1 -2.56 17.06 28.60
CA MET A 1 -3.33 15.84 28.94
C MET A 1 -2.37 14.69 28.79
N ASP A 2 -1.79 14.25 29.90
CA ASP A 2 -0.91 13.09 29.88
C ASP A 2 -1.72 11.87 29.44
N SER A 3 -1.28 11.25 28.34
CA SER A 3 -1.96 10.08 27.82
C SER A 3 -1.89 8.97 28.87
N LEU A 4 -3.05 8.51 29.33
CA LEU A 4 -3.17 7.47 30.35
C LEU A 4 -2.53 6.12 29.93
N PHE A 5 -2.15 5.97 28.66
CA PHE A 5 -1.55 4.76 28.11
C PHE A 5 -0.51 5.09 27.02
N PRO A 6 0.71 5.51 27.39
CA PRO A 6 1.79 5.81 26.44
C PRO A 6 2.14 4.62 25.53
N GLU A 7 1.98 3.40 26.02
CA GLU A 7 2.27 2.16 25.28
C GLU A 7 1.35 1.92 24.08
N TRP A 8 0.10 2.42 24.13
CA TRP A 8 -0.86 2.28 23.03
C TRP A 8 -0.46 3.14 21.82
N PHE A 9 0.23 4.26 22.06
CA PHE A 9 0.77 5.11 21.00
C PHE A 9 1.99 4.48 20.31
N PHE A 10 2.82 3.74 21.07
CA PHE A 10 3.94 2.99 20.48
C PHE A 10 3.43 1.85 19.58
N LEU A 11 2.37 1.17 20.03
CA LEU A 11 1.73 0.09 19.27
C LEU A 11 1.13 0.61 17.96
N SER A 12 0.46 1.78 17.97
CA SER A 12 -0.19 2.33 16.78
C SER A 12 0.81 2.73 15.68
N PHE A 13 1.96 3.30 16.06
CA PHE A 13 3.06 3.59 15.13
C PHE A 13 3.64 2.30 14.52
N PHE A 14 3.90 1.29 15.34
CA PHE A 14 4.44 0.02 14.88
C PHE A 14 3.47 -0.73 13.95
N ILE A 15 2.17 -0.77 14.29
CA ILE A 15 1.13 -1.37 13.45
C ILE A 15 1.08 -0.71 12.08
N THR A 16 1.13 0.63 12.02
CA THR A 16 1.11 1.36 10.75
C THR A 16 2.32 1.00 9.88
N GLY A 17 3.50 0.86 10.50
CA GLY A 17 4.72 0.39 9.83
C GLY A 17 4.59 -1.05 9.30
N VAL A 18 4.07 -1.97 10.11
CA VAL A 18 3.85 -3.37 9.70
C VAL A 18 2.86 -3.45 8.53
N VAL A 19 1.72 -2.76 8.65
CA VAL A 19 0.69 -2.72 7.61
C VAL A 19 1.26 -2.18 6.30
N ARG A 20 2.09 -1.14 6.35
CA ARG A 20 2.79 -0.59 5.19
C ARG A 20 3.72 -1.60 4.52
N VAL A 21 4.51 -2.35 5.30
CA VAL A 21 5.40 -3.38 4.76
C VAL A 21 4.59 -4.52 4.13
N VAL A 22 3.51 -4.95 4.79
CA VAL A 22 2.65 -6.02 4.28
C VAL A 22 2.03 -5.63 2.94
N ILE A 23 1.44 -4.43 2.83
CA ILE A 23 0.83 -4.00 1.57
C ILE A 23 1.89 -3.77 0.49
N ALA A 24 3.08 -3.28 0.84
CA ALA A 24 4.20 -3.17 -0.10
C ALA A 24 4.58 -4.53 -0.69
N LEU A 25 4.65 -5.59 0.14
CA LEU A 25 4.91 -6.95 -0.33
C LEU A 25 3.82 -7.47 -1.26
N VAL A 26 2.54 -7.16 -1.01
CA VAL A 26 1.43 -7.53 -1.91
C VAL A 26 1.61 -6.89 -3.29
N PHE A 27 1.95 -5.61 -3.36
CA PHE A 27 2.23 -4.92 -4.62
C PHE A 27 3.47 -5.46 -5.33
N LEU A 28 4.55 -5.77 -4.60
CA LEU A 28 5.75 -6.39 -5.17
C LEU A 28 5.47 -7.80 -5.71
N TYR A 29 4.60 -8.55 -5.04
CA TYR A 29 4.17 -9.86 -5.51
C TYR A 29 3.31 -9.77 -6.77
N ASP A 30 2.38 -8.80 -6.83
CA ASP A 30 1.62 -8.48 -8.04
C ASP A 30 2.54 -8.09 -9.20
N ALA A 31 3.52 -7.23 -8.94
CA ALA A 31 4.54 -6.82 -9.89
C ALA A 31 5.29 -8.04 -10.46
N LYS A 32 5.75 -8.95 -9.59
CA LYS A 32 6.44 -10.17 -10.01
C LYS A 32 5.60 -11.04 -10.95
N LYS A 33 4.29 -11.13 -10.74
CA LYS A 33 3.39 -11.88 -11.64
C LYS A 33 3.25 -11.19 -12.99
N LEU A 34 3.00 -9.89 -12.99
CA LEU A 34 2.75 -9.11 -14.20
C LEU A 34 4.01 -8.89 -15.05
N LEU A 35 5.19 -8.79 -14.42
CA LEU A 35 6.48 -8.62 -15.12
C LEU A 35 6.88 -9.84 -15.97
N ARG A 36 6.31 -11.02 -15.70
CA ARG A 36 6.53 -12.23 -16.52
C ARG A 36 5.75 -12.22 -17.84
N LEU A 37 4.82 -11.29 -17.99
CA LEU A 37 3.98 -11.14 -19.17
C LEU A 37 4.58 -10.09 -20.12
N SER A 38 3.99 -9.95 -21.31
CA SER A 38 4.43 -9.01 -22.34
C SER A 38 3.43 -7.85 -22.52
N GLY A 39 3.88 -6.79 -23.19
CA GLY A 39 3.02 -5.64 -23.53
C GLY A 39 2.50 -4.85 -22.32
N THR A 40 1.21 -4.52 -22.35
CA THR A 40 0.56 -3.64 -21.36
C THR A 40 0.61 -4.19 -19.93
N GLU A 41 0.53 -5.51 -19.76
CA GLU A 41 0.58 -6.14 -18.44
C GLU A 41 1.96 -5.97 -17.78
N LYS A 42 3.04 -6.03 -18.57
CA LYS A 42 4.39 -5.76 -18.08
C LYS A 42 4.52 -4.34 -17.54
N ILE A 43 3.92 -3.36 -18.22
CA ILE A 43 3.93 -1.95 -17.77
C ILE A 43 3.18 -1.82 -16.44
N LEU A 44 2.06 -2.54 -16.27
CA LEU A 44 1.34 -2.57 -14.99
C LEU A 44 2.18 -3.21 -13.89
N GLY A 45 2.93 -4.27 -14.21
CA GLY A 45 3.90 -4.86 -13.28
C GLY A 45 4.98 -3.89 -12.83
N ILE A 46 5.52 -3.07 -13.74
CA ILE A 46 6.49 -2.01 -13.39
C ILE A 46 5.84 -0.98 -12.46
N LYS A 47 4.61 -0.54 -12.76
CA LYS A 47 3.86 0.40 -11.92
C LYS A 47 3.59 -0.17 -10.53
N ALA A 48 3.13 -1.42 -10.43
CA ALA A 48 2.93 -2.10 -9.15
C ALA A 48 4.23 -2.21 -8.36
N GLY A 49 5.34 -2.52 -9.03
CA GLY A 49 6.66 -2.61 -8.41
C GLY A 49 7.11 -1.27 -7.83
N ALA A 50 6.95 -0.19 -8.59
CA ALA A 50 7.26 1.16 -8.14
C ALA A 50 6.39 1.57 -6.93
N ILE A 51 5.09 1.29 -6.95
CA ILE A 51 4.18 1.55 -5.82
C ILE A 51 4.61 0.74 -4.58
N GLY A 52 4.89 -0.55 -4.74
CA GLY A 52 5.33 -1.42 -3.66
C GLY A 52 6.64 -0.96 -3.02
N LEU A 53 7.63 -0.60 -3.84
CA LEU A 53 8.91 -0.06 -3.36
C LEU A 53 8.71 1.28 -2.62
N ALA A 54 7.92 2.20 -3.19
CA ALA A 54 7.67 3.50 -2.58
C ALA A 54 6.94 3.38 -1.23
N LEU A 55 5.94 2.49 -1.13
CA LEU A 55 5.29 2.15 0.14
C LEU A 55 6.28 1.53 1.13
N GLY A 56 7.12 0.60 0.68
CA GLY A 56 8.11 -0.07 1.54
C GLY A 56 9.10 0.92 2.18
N VAL A 57 9.66 1.84 1.38
CA VAL A 57 10.57 2.89 1.87
C VAL A 57 9.82 3.92 2.73
N GLY A 58 8.53 4.12 2.49
CA GLY A 58 7.71 5.07 3.23
C GLY A 58 7.83 6.51 2.73
N VAL A 59 8.18 6.70 1.45
CA VAL A 59 8.22 8.01 0.79
C VAL A 59 6.81 8.41 0.39
N ALA A 60 6.38 9.62 0.78
CA ALA A 60 5.09 10.20 0.40
C ALA A 60 3.91 9.22 0.58
N THR A 61 3.86 8.51 1.72
CA THR A 61 3.01 7.33 1.95
C THR A 61 1.54 7.58 1.60
N GLN A 62 1.00 8.75 1.93
CA GLN A 62 -0.38 9.11 1.64
C GLN A 62 -0.65 9.24 0.13
N GLY A 63 0.25 9.91 -0.61
CA GLY A 63 0.14 10.06 -2.06
C GLY A 63 0.29 8.72 -2.78
N ILE A 64 1.25 7.91 -2.36
CA ILE A 64 1.45 6.56 -2.91
C ILE A 64 0.26 5.65 -2.57
N ALA A 65 -0.34 5.78 -1.39
CA ALA A 65 -1.52 5.02 -1.02
C ALA A 65 -2.71 5.34 -1.95
N ILE A 66 -2.93 6.62 -2.27
CA ILE A 66 -3.96 7.04 -3.25
C ILE A 66 -3.67 6.45 -4.63
N ILE A 67 -2.42 6.53 -5.11
CA ILE A 67 -2.02 5.95 -6.39
C ILE A 67 -2.24 4.42 -6.39
N GLY A 68 -1.93 3.76 -5.27
CA GLY A 68 -2.17 2.33 -5.06
C GLY A 68 -3.65 1.96 -5.13
N ILE A 69 -4.54 2.78 -4.55
CA ILE A 69 -6.00 2.57 -4.62
C ILE A 69 -6.47 2.67 -6.08
N LEU A 70 -6.05 3.72 -6.79
CA LEU A 70 -6.40 3.90 -8.20
C LEU A 70 -5.90 2.74 -9.05
N TYR A 71 -4.68 2.25 -8.79
CA TYR A 71 -4.13 1.08 -9.45
C TYR A 71 -4.97 -0.18 -9.17
N ALA A 72 -5.24 -0.48 -7.90
CA ALA A 72 -6.01 -1.67 -7.52
C ALA A 72 -7.43 -1.65 -8.12
N LEU A 73 -8.10 -0.48 -8.11
CA LEU A 73 -9.41 -0.29 -8.74
C LEU A 73 -9.34 -0.46 -10.27
N TYR A 74 -8.33 0.13 -10.92
CA TYR A 74 -8.15 0.01 -12.36
C TYR A 74 -7.95 -1.45 -12.79
N VAL A 75 -7.08 -2.17 -12.08
CA VAL A 75 -6.77 -3.58 -12.39
C VAL A 75 -7.96 -4.49 -12.10
N ALA A 76 -8.67 -4.26 -10.99
CA ALA A 76 -9.90 -4.98 -10.67
C ALA A 76 -11.01 -4.72 -11.71
N TYR A 77 -11.17 -3.47 -12.16
CA TYR A 77 -12.12 -3.09 -13.20
C TYR A 77 -11.79 -3.72 -14.56
N LYS A 78 -10.50 -3.72 -14.93
CA LYS A 78 -10.01 -4.34 -16.17
C LYS A 78 -9.95 -5.87 -16.12
N LYS A 79 -10.19 -6.49 -14.96
CA LYS A 79 -10.21 -7.95 -14.74
C LYS A 79 -8.95 -8.65 -15.26
N ILE A 80 -7.79 -8.07 -15.00
CA ILE A 80 -6.50 -8.63 -15.44
C ILE A 80 -6.20 -9.88 -14.62
N GLN A 81 -6.48 -11.05 -15.17
CA GLN A 81 -6.48 -12.32 -14.43
C GLN A 81 -5.13 -12.67 -13.77
N ALA A 82 -4.03 -12.23 -14.37
CA ALA A 82 -2.70 -12.46 -13.82
C ALA A 82 -2.39 -11.64 -12.56
N SER A 83 -3.14 -10.55 -12.32
CA SER A 83 -2.96 -9.72 -11.13
C SER A 83 -3.55 -10.37 -9.88
N VAL A 84 -2.88 -10.14 -8.75
CA VAL A 84 -3.37 -10.48 -7.41
C VAL A 84 -4.68 -9.75 -7.09
N PHE A 85 -4.87 -8.55 -7.64
CA PHE A 85 -6.08 -7.73 -7.46
C PHE A 85 -7.25 -8.17 -8.35
N ALA A 86 -7.09 -9.21 -9.17
CA ALA A 86 -8.22 -9.85 -9.86
C ALA A 86 -9.18 -10.53 -8.86
N ASN A 87 -8.67 -10.97 -7.71
CA ASN A 87 -9.50 -11.48 -6.62
C ASN A 87 -10.15 -10.30 -5.88
N LYS A 88 -11.48 -10.25 -5.89
CA LYS A 88 -12.28 -9.17 -5.27
C LYS A 88 -11.99 -9.01 -3.77
N ILE A 89 -11.76 -10.12 -3.06
CA ILE A 89 -11.48 -10.09 -1.62
C ILE A 89 -10.12 -9.43 -1.40
N THR A 90 -9.10 -9.83 -2.16
CA THR A 90 -7.77 -9.26 -2.05
C THR A 90 -7.74 -7.78 -2.45
N ALA A 91 -8.46 -7.41 -3.52
CA ALA A 91 -8.61 -6.02 -3.93
C ALA A 91 -9.30 -5.18 -2.85
N PHE A 92 -10.40 -5.68 -2.28
CA PHE A 92 -11.12 -4.99 -1.21
C PHE A 92 -10.24 -4.80 0.04
N LEU A 93 -9.56 -5.85 0.49
CA LEU A 93 -8.65 -5.79 1.64
C LEU A 93 -7.48 -4.82 1.39
N ALA A 94 -6.90 -4.86 0.19
CA ALA A 94 -5.84 -3.93 -0.19
C ALA A 94 -6.32 -2.48 -0.19
N ILE A 95 -7.50 -2.21 -0.75
CA ILE A 95 -8.09 -0.86 -0.75
C ILE A 95 -8.39 -0.39 0.67
N ALA A 96 -8.96 -1.24 1.53
CA ALA A 96 -9.21 -0.90 2.93
C ALA A 96 -7.92 -0.53 3.67
N ILE A 97 -6.86 -1.32 3.47
CA ILE A 97 -5.52 -1.05 4.05
C ILE A 97 -4.93 0.25 3.50
N LEU A 98 -5.02 0.48 2.18
CA LEU A 98 -4.50 1.70 1.58
C LEU A 98 -5.30 2.93 2.00
N LEU A 99 -6.61 2.82 2.23
CA LEU A 99 -7.42 3.90 2.80
C LEU A 99 -6.98 4.23 4.23
N LEU A 100 -6.71 3.21 5.05
CA LEU A 100 -6.12 3.41 6.37
C LEU A 100 -4.77 4.13 6.30
N LEU A 101 -3.91 3.78 5.33
CA LEU A 101 -2.63 4.47 5.13
C LEU A 101 -2.78 5.87 4.53
N ALA A 102 -3.82 6.12 3.73
CA ALA A 102 -4.09 7.45 3.16
C ALA A 102 -4.54 8.43 4.24
N VAL A 103 -5.42 7.99 5.16
CA VAL A 103 -5.97 8.82 6.23
C VAL A 103 -5.05 8.85 7.46
N GLY A 104 -4.62 7.67 7.91
CA GLY A 104 -3.85 7.47 9.14
C GLY A 104 -2.33 7.43 8.95
N GLY A 105 -1.84 7.43 7.71
CA GLY A 105 -0.41 7.46 7.42
C GLY A 105 0.20 8.79 7.83
N ALA A 106 0.61 8.91 9.10
CA ALA A 106 1.74 9.75 9.44
C ALA A 106 2.88 9.33 8.50
N GLY A 107 3.38 10.24 7.67
CA GLY A 107 4.49 9.93 6.77
C GLY A 107 5.61 9.25 7.58
N GLY A 108 6.40 8.36 6.97
CA GLY A 108 7.55 7.75 7.67
C GLY A 108 8.54 8.78 8.25
N TRP A 109 8.37 10.06 7.89
CA TRP A 109 9.10 11.24 8.28
C TRP A 109 8.32 12.20 9.20
N ALA A 110 7.16 11.78 9.71
CA ALA A 110 6.38 12.54 10.70
C ALA A 110 7.01 12.47 12.11
N PHE A 111 8.34 12.48 12.19
CA PHE A 111 9.09 12.76 13.42
C PHE A 111 8.81 14.18 13.95
N ASP A 112 8.14 15.02 13.14
CA ASP A 112 7.84 16.42 13.42
C ASP A 112 6.35 16.71 13.64
N ARG A 113 5.51 15.69 13.90
CA ARG A 113 4.14 15.96 14.38
C ARG A 113 4.20 16.20 15.90
N PRO A 114 3.87 17.41 16.38
CA PRO A 114 3.77 17.65 17.81
C PRO A 114 2.51 16.93 18.28
N TYR A 115 2.70 15.83 19.00
CA TYR A 115 1.76 15.21 19.94
C TYR A 115 0.32 15.06 19.45
#